data_AF-A0A8T2C9A8-F1
#
_entry.id   AF-A0A8T2C9A8-F1
#
_cell.length_a   1.000
_cell.length_b   1.000
_cell.length_c   1.000
_cell.angle_alpha   90.00
_cell.angle_beta   90.00
_cell.angle_gamma   90.00
#
_symmetry.space_group_name_H-M   'P 1'
#
loop_
_entity.id
_entity.type
_entity.pdbx_description
1 polymer ?
#
loop_
_entity_poly.entity_id
_entity_poly.type
_entity_poly.pdbx_seq_one_letter_code
_entity_poly.pdbx_strand_id
1 'polypeptide(L)'
;MIFSIATSSVTNPMLHHHHLSDFNRNRGASKSVKMINSKNHKNPRKCECFDLYDQLVPYKKAWSWQKTIVNEKIAMIDRNQECPDTVILLQHPPVYTMGTGSSEDYLNFDIKNAPFDVYRTERGGEVTYHGPGQLVMYPIINLRNHKMDLHWYLRKLEEVVIRVLSSAFSINASRLDGLTGVWVGNKKVAAIGIRVSKWMTFHGLALNVTTDLAAFNSIVPCGIRNRGVGSVKGLIEDGGHVNRDVCYDKLDDLQLLDIAHESLLKEFSEVFQLQIEKQTVFKLEC
;
A
#
# COMPACT_ATOMS: atom_id res chain seq x y z
N MET A 1 43.14 -36.96 36.65
CA MET A 1 42.08 -37.59 35.82
C MET A 1 40.83 -36.74 36.04
N ILE A 2 40.60 -35.63 35.33
CA ILE A 2 40.09 -35.50 33.95
C ILE A 2 39.01 -36.54 33.64
N PHE A 3 37.77 -36.08 33.49
CA PHE A 3 36.78 -36.33 32.42
C PHE A 3 35.42 -35.82 32.95
N SER A 4 34.48 -35.26 32.19
CA SER A 4 34.40 -34.45 30.98
C SER A 4 32.90 -34.17 30.87
N ILE A 5 32.54 -32.93 30.57
CA ILE A 5 31.15 -32.50 30.32
C ILE A 5 30.80 -32.96 28.91
N ALA A 6 29.72 -33.72 28.75
CA ALA A 6 29.14 -34.05 27.45
C ALA A 6 27.72 -33.49 27.38
N THR A 7 27.57 -32.52 26.48
CA THR A 7 26.38 -31.82 26.07
C THR A 7 25.46 -32.74 25.25
N SER A 8 24.17 -32.76 25.56
CA SER A 8 23.15 -33.39 24.70
C SER A 8 22.72 -32.39 23.61
N SER A 9 23.04 -32.76 22.37
CA SER A 9 22.62 -32.10 21.14
C SER A 9 21.12 -32.34 20.89
N VAL A 10 20.31 -31.29 20.94
CA VAL A 10 18.97 -31.30 20.34
C VAL A 10 19.09 -30.72 18.94
N THR A 11 18.74 -31.55 17.96
CA THR A 11 18.76 -31.26 16.53
C THR A 11 17.69 -30.22 16.19
N ASN A 12 18.13 -29.06 15.71
CA ASN A 12 17.28 -28.01 15.17
C ASN A 12 17.05 -28.30 13.67
N PRO A 13 15.80 -28.40 13.18
CA PRO A 13 15.57 -28.59 11.75
C PRO A 13 15.90 -27.30 10.99
N MET A 14 16.80 -27.43 10.01
CA MET A 14 17.22 -26.36 9.11
C MET A 14 16.02 -25.74 8.38
N LEU A 15 15.73 -24.49 8.69
CA LEU A 15 14.97 -23.63 7.78
C LEU A 15 15.88 -23.28 6.61
N HIS A 16 15.49 -23.72 5.41
CA HIS A 16 16.15 -23.36 4.16
C HIS A 16 16.16 -21.83 4.02
N HIS A 17 17.33 -21.23 4.21
CA HIS A 17 17.63 -19.89 3.75
C HIS A 17 17.62 -19.89 2.21
N HIS A 18 16.46 -19.58 1.62
CA HIS A 18 16.44 -19.12 0.24
C HIS A 18 17.05 -17.72 0.20
N HIS A 19 18.29 -17.66 -0.26
CA HIS A 19 18.95 -16.44 -0.72
C HIS A 19 18.02 -15.71 -1.71
N LEU A 20 17.44 -14.60 -1.27
CA LEU A 20 16.85 -13.59 -2.15
C LEU A 20 18.00 -12.73 -2.69
N SER A 21 18.76 -13.27 -3.65
CA SER A 21 19.72 -12.52 -4.44
C SER A 21 19.11 -12.12 -5.78
N ASP A 22 19.20 -10.82 -6.07
CA ASP A 22 19.18 -10.21 -7.40
C ASP A 22 17.87 -10.22 -8.19
N PHE A 23 16.90 -9.42 -7.75
CA PHE A 23 15.93 -8.79 -8.65
C PHE A 23 16.47 -7.47 -9.21
N ASN A 24 17.64 -7.52 -9.85
CA ASN A 24 18.10 -6.42 -10.70
C ASN A 24 17.69 -6.75 -12.14
N ARG A 25 16.43 -6.43 -12.50
CA ARG A 25 15.94 -6.63 -13.87
C ARG A 25 15.84 -5.29 -14.58
N ASN A 26 16.67 -5.20 -15.61
CA ASN A 26 16.71 -4.17 -16.64
C ASN A 26 15.36 -4.15 -17.39
N ARG A 27 14.37 -3.43 -16.84
CA ARG A 27 13.09 -3.18 -17.52
C ARG A 27 13.35 -2.16 -18.62
N GLY A 28 13.31 -2.61 -19.87
CA GLY A 28 13.22 -1.71 -21.02
C GLY A 28 12.11 -0.71 -20.76
N ALA A 29 12.42 0.57 -20.91
CA ALA A 29 11.58 1.71 -20.54
C ALA A 29 10.09 1.38 -20.66
N SER A 30 9.43 1.21 -19.50
CA SER A 30 7.98 1.14 -19.41
C SER A 30 7.45 2.24 -20.32
N LYS A 31 6.66 1.85 -21.34
CA LYS A 31 6.05 2.79 -22.28
C LYS A 31 5.47 3.91 -21.43
N SER A 32 6.12 5.07 -21.53
CA SER A 32 5.83 6.22 -20.69
C SER A 32 4.32 6.44 -20.74
N VAL A 33 3.66 6.25 -19.59
CA VAL A 33 2.28 6.68 -19.38
C VAL A 33 2.32 8.19 -19.50
N LYS A 34 2.23 8.67 -20.74
CA LYS A 34 2.18 10.08 -21.12
C LYS A 34 0.93 10.64 -20.47
N MET A 35 1.10 11.54 -19.50
CA MET A 35 0.09 12.47 -19.00
C MET A 35 -1.31 11.85 -18.87
N ILE A 36 -1.65 11.29 -17.71
CA ILE A 36 -3.04 10.93 -17.42
C ILE A 36 -3.81 12.24 -17.18
N ASN A 37 -4.34 12.82 -18.25
CA ASN A 37 -5.30 13.91 -18.16
C ASN A 37 -6.69 13.33 -17.95
N SER A 38 -7.36 13.75 -16.88
CA SER A 38 -8.81 13.57 -16.77
C SER A 38 -9.48 14.29 -17.94
N LYS A 39 -10.11 13.52 -18.84
CA LYS A 39 -10.86 14.06 -19.98
C LYS A 39 -12.12 14.85 -19.55
N ASN A 40 -12.45 14.86 -18.25
CA ASN A 40 -13.75 15.30 -17.74
C ASN A 40 -13.71 16.54 -16.83
N HIS A 41 -12.53 17.09 -16.50
CA HIS A 41 -12.43 18.21 -15.55
C HIS A 41 -11.76 19.44 -16.14
N LYS A 42 -12.44 20.60 -16.03
CA LYS A 42 -11.88 21.90 -16.39
C LYS A 42 -10.78 22.24 -15.37
N ASN A 43 -9.52 22.20 -15.80
CA ASN A 43 -8.32 22.59 -15.06
C ASN A 43 -7.98 21.69 -13.83
N PRO A 44 -7.52 20.45 -14.06
CA PRO A 44 -7.11 19.54 -12.97
C PRO A 44 -5.94 20.11 -12.16
N ARG A 45 -5.88 19.79 -10.86
CA ARG A 45 -4.76 20.21 -10.00
C ARG A 45 -3.52 19.36 -10.27
N LYS A 46 -2.34 19.97 -10.28
CA LYS A 46 -1.08 19.22 -10.45
C LYS A 46 -0.82 18.31 -9.26
N CYS A 47 -0.38 17.09 -9.55
CA CYS A 47 0.08 16.12 -8.58
C CYS A 47 1.39 15.49 -9.02
N GLU A 48 2.43 15.69 -8.22
CA GLU A 48 3.75 15.09 -8.41
C GLU A 48 3.70 13.60 -8.08
N CYS A 49 4.11 12.75 -9.01
CA CYS A 49 4.03 11.30 -8.84
C CYS A 49 5.41 10.65 -8.81
N PHE A 50 5.76 10.06 -7.67
CA PHE A 50 6.92 9.20 -7.49
C PHE A 50 6.48 7.75 -7.67
N ASP A 51 6.63 7.28 -8.90
CA ASP A 51 6.15 5.98 -9.36
C ASP A 51 7.28 4.93 -9.24
N LEU A 52 7.20 4.13 -8.19
CA LEU A 52 8.17 3.13 -7.72
C LEU A 52 7.51 1.75 -7.57
N TYR A 53 6.38 1.54 -8.25
CA TYR A 53 5.52 0.37 -8.05
C TYR A 53 6.22 -0.97 -8.31
N ASP A 54 7.31 -0.97 -9.08
CA ASP A 54 8.12 -2.15 -9.40
C ASP A 54 9.36 -2.29 -8.51
N GLN A 55 9.50 -1.45 -7.49
CA GLN A 55 10.62 -1.43 -6.56
C GLN A 55 10.17 -1.75 -5.12
N LEU A 56 11.00 -2.54 -4.43
CA LEU A 56 10.86 -2.77 -3.00
C LEU A 56 11.63 -1.68 -2.24
N VAL A 57 10.89 -0.75 -1.65
CA VAL A 57 11.47 0.36 -0.88
C VAL A 57 11.41 0.02 0.61
N PRO A 58 12.51 0.07 1.38
CA PRO A 58 12.46 -0.13 2.83
C PRO A 58 11.46 0.82 3.50
N TYR A 59 10.62 0.28 4.39
CA TYR A 59 9.51 1.05 4.99
C TYR A 59 9.98 2.35 5.65
N LYS A 60 11.05 2.28 6.45
CA LYS A 60 11.62 3.45 7.14
C LYS A 60 12.05 4.56 6.17
N LYS A 61 12.59 4.20 4.99
CA LYS A 61 13.01 5.15 3.94
C LYS A 61 11.80 5.87 3.34
N ALA A 62 10.79 5.12 2.91
CA ALA A 62 9.55 5.72 2.38
C ALA A 62 8.81 6.56 3.43
N TRP A 63 8.83 6.15 4.69
CA TRP A 63 8.24 6.92 5.79
C TRP A 63 8.99 8.22 6.06
N SER A 64 10.33 8.25 5.95
CA SER A 64 11.08 9.52 6.00
C SER A 64 10.74 10.44 4.83
N TRP A 65 10.63 9.92 3.60
CA TRP A 65 10.24 10.70 2.43
C TRP A 65 8.88 11.38 2.62
N GLN A 66 7.88 10.63 3.10
CA GLN A 66 6.56 11.18 3.39
C GLN A 66 6.63 12.37 4.36
N LYS A 67 7.40 12.24 5.45
CA LYS A 67 7.54 13.31 6.45
C LYS A 67 8.27 14.53 5.89
N THR A 68 9.32 14.33 5.10
CA THR A 68 10.03 15.42 4.44
C THR A 68 9.11 16.20 3.50
N ILE A 69 8.38 15.50 2.63
CA ILE A 69 7.43 16.13 1.69
C ILE A 69 6.33 16.86 2.45
N VAL A 70 5.72 16.24 3.49
CA VAL A 70 4.69 16.91 4.31
C VAL A 70 5.22 18.22 4.88
N ASN A 71 6.43 18.22 5.44
CA ASN A 71 7.03 19.42 6.03
C ASN A 71 7.33 20.50 4.97
N GLU A 72 7.85 20.10 3.81
CA GLU A 72 8.10 20.99 2.68
C GLU A 72 6.80 21.64 2.20
N LYS A 73 5.76 20.85 1.96
CA LYS A 73 4.45 21.31 1.47
C LYS A 73 3.78 22.23 2.48
N ILE A 74 3.86 21.93 3.77
CA ILE A 74 3.42 22.83 4.85
C ILE A 74 4.17 24.17 4.78
N ALA A 75 5.49 24.14 4.61
CA ALA A 75 6.28 25.36 4.53
C ALA A 75 5.96 26.19 3.27
N MET A 76 5.64 25.55 2.14
CA MET A 76 5.14 26.22 0.94
C MET A 76 3.80 26.92 1.20
N ILE A 77 2.86 26.25 1.87
CA ILE A 77 1.57 26.82 2.27
C ILE A 77 1.78 28.02 3.20
N ASP A 78 2.63 27.89 4.22
CA ASP A 78 2.93 28.96 5.17
C ASP A 78 3.57 30.19 4.47
N ARG A 79 4.25 29.99 3.33
CA ARG A 79 4.79 31.06 2.46
C ARG A 79 3.83 31.52 1.34
N ASN A 80 2.59 31.03 1.32
CA ASN A 80 1.59 31.30 0.28
C ASN A 80 2.09 30.98 -1.15
N GLN A 81 2.87 29.90 -1.29
CA GLN A 81 3.37 29.39 -2.56
C GLN A 81 2.41 28.34 -3.15
N GLU A 82 2.47 28.16 -4.47
CA GLU A 82 1.76 27.05 -5.12
C GLU A 82 2.25 25.72 -4.53
N CYS A 83 1.32 24.93 -3.99
CA CYS A 83 1.61 23.67 -3.33
C CYS A 83 0.89 22.55 -4.09
N PRO A 84 1.54 21.93 -5.12
CA PRO A 84 0.96 20.79 -5.81
C PRO A 84 0.87 19.59 -4.85
N ASP A 85 -0.14 18.76 -5.05
CA ASP A 85 -0.26 17.51 -4.29
C ASP A 85 0.87 16.55 -4.71
N THR A 86 1.11 15.51 -3.91
CA THR A 86 2.12 14.49 -4.22
C THR A 86 1.55 13.10 -3.99
N VAL A 87 1.96 12.12 -4.80
CA VAL A 87 1.66 10.70 -4.57
C VAL A 87 2.94 9.88 -4.73
N ILE A 88 3.16 8.97 -3.79
CA ILE A 88 4.20 7.94 -3.89
C ILE A 88 3.49 6.60 -4.07
N LEU A 89 3.87 5.83 -5.09
CA LEU A 89 3.33 4.49 -5.34
C LEU A 89 4.49 3.50 -5.37
N LEU A 90 4.46 2.48 -4.52
CA LEU A 90 5.59 1.58 -4.31
C LEU A 90 5.15 0.20 -3.80
N GLN A 91 6.14 -0.66 -3.59
CA GLN A 91 6.01 -1.86 -2.76
C GLN A 91 7.01 -1.79 -1.59
N HIS A 92 6.76 -2.58 -0.54
CA HIS A 92 7.68 -2.73 0.58
C HIS A 92 8.24 -4.16 0.64
N PRO A 93 9.50 -4.35 1.08
CA PRO A 93 9.91 -5.62 1.68
C PRO A 93 8.96 -6.01 2.82
N PRO A 94 8.88 -7.31 3.20
CA PRO A 94 8.04 -7.75 4.30
C PRO A 94 8.24 -6.93 5.58
N VAL A 95 7.15 -6.35 6.10
CA VAL A 95 7.18 -5.47 7.26
C VAL A 95 5.81 -5.43 7.95
N TYR A 96 5.82 -5.36 9.28
CA TYR A 96 4.63 -5.01 10.06
C TYR A 96 4.67 -3.55 10.47
N THR A 97 3.52 -2.90 10.41
CA THR A 97 3.35 -1.55 10.93
C THR A 97 2.23 -1.54 11.95
N MET A 98 2.43 -0.80 13.03
CA MET A 98 1.47 -0.63 14.10
C MET A 98 1.02 0.82 14.10
N GLY A 99 -0.26 1.06 13.81
CA GLY A 99 -0.85 2.39 13.90
C GLY A 99 -1.16 2.81 15.33
N THR A 100 -1.73 3.99 15.47
CA THR A 100 -2.09 4.61 16.76
C THR A 100 -3.11 3.82 17.57
N GLY A 101 -3.94 2.99 16.93
CA GLY A 101 -4.91 2.11 17.59
C GLY A 101 -4.36 0.73 17.94
N SER A 102 -3.10 0.43 17.64
CA SER A 102 -2.54 -0.92 17.80
C SER A 102 -1.99 -1.18 19.20
N SER A 103 -2.30 -2.36 19.77
CA SER A 103 -1.57 -2.95 20.89
C SER A 103 -0.73 -4.15 20.44
N GLU A 104 0.13 -4.64 21.33
CA GLU A 104 0.91 -5.88 21.11
C GLU A 104 0.02 -7.13 21.17
N ASP A 105 -1.18 -7.07 21.75
CA ASP A 105 -2.14 -8.19 21.80
C ASP A 105 -2.67 -8.57 20.41
N TYR A 106 -2.45 -7.71 19.42
CA TYR A 106 -2.75 -7.98 18.02
C TYR A 106 -1.60 -8.66 17.28
N LEU A 107 -0.50 -8.96 17.96
CA LEU A 107 0.63 -9.72 17.42
C LEU A 107 0.56 -11.15 17.94
N ASN A 108 0.64 -12.13 17.04
CA ASN A 108 0.76 -13.54 17.40
C ASN A 108 2.24 -13.95 17.57
N PHE A 109 3.12 -12.98 17.86
CA PHE A 109 4.56 -13.15 18.05
C PHE A 109 5.09 -12.12 19.04
N ASP A 110 6.24 -12.42 19.65
CA ASP A 110 7.00 -11.46 20.48
C ASP A 110 7.69 -10.43 19.57
N ILE A 111 7.46 -9.14 19.81
CA ILE A 111 8.06 -8.04 19.03
C ILE A 111 9.60 -8.09 19.02
N LYS A 112 10.23 -8.64 20.06
CA LYS A 112 11.70 -8.80 20.13
C LYS A 112 12.23 -9.89 19.21
N ASN A 113 11.36 -10.83 18.81
CA ASN A 113 11.66 -11.96 17.95
C ASN A 113 10.70 -11.99 16.74
N ALA A 114 10.35 -10.81 16.24
CA ALA A 114 9.41 -10.67 15.13
C ALA A 114 9.98 -11.29 13.85
N PRO A 115 9.16 -11.95 13.01
CA PRO A 115 9.64 -12.56 11.77
C PRO A 115 10.01 -11.53 10.70
N PHE A 116 9.50 -10.30 10.83
CA PHE A 116 9.82 -9.14 9.99
C PHE A 116 9.98 -7.90 10.86
N ASP A 117 10.57 -6.83 10.31
CA ASP A 117 10.64 -5.52 10.97
C ASP A 117 9.25 -5.05 11.44
N VAL A 118 9.20 -4.45 12.62
CA VAL A 118 7.97 -3.86 13.18
C VAL A 118 8.19 -2.38 13.44
N TYR A 119 7.34 -1.53 12.87
CA TYR A 119 7.37 -0.07 13.08
C TYR A 119 6.08 0.43 13.72
N ARG A 120 6.19 1.12 14.86
CA ARG A 120 5.09 1.98 15.37
C ARG A 120 5.07 3.29 14.60
N THR A 121 3.87 3.71 14.18
CA THR A 121 3.67 4.80 13.22
C THR A 121 2.46 5.64 13.62
N GLU A 122 2.34 6.84 13.04
CA GLU A 122 1.30 7.81 13.39
C GLU A 122 -0.02 7.59 12.64
N ARG A 123 -0.08 6.65 11.69
CA ARG A 123 -1.32 6.37 10.96
C ARG A 123 -2.43 5.90 11.89
N GLY A 124 -3.66 6.19 11.50
CA GLY A 124 -4.84 5.56 12.08
C GLY A 124 -4.85 4.05 11.86
N GLY A 125 -5.72 3.38 12.62
CA GLY A 125 -5.89 1.93 12.59
C GLY A 125 -4.86 1.18 13.43
N GLU A 126 -4.92 -0.14 13.33
CA GLU A 126 -4.17 -1.06 14.19
C GLU A 126 -2.95 -1.63 13.46
N VAL A 127 -2.57 -2.88 13.73
CA VAL A 127 -1.49 -3.57 13.02
C VAL A 127 -1.90 -3.93 11.57
N THR A 128 -0.94 -3.85 10.64
CA THR A 128 -1.06 -4.41 9.29
C THR A 128 0.29 -4.93 8.79
N TYR A 129 0.24 -5.71 7.72
CA TYR A 129 1.40 -6.17 6.96
C TYR A 129 1.53 -5.44 5.62
N HIS A 130 2.77 -5.23 5.19
CA HIS A 130 3.13 -4.88 3.82
C HIS A 130 4.22 -5.82 3.30
N GLY A 131 4.20 -6.10 2.01
CA GLY A 131 5.17 -6.99 1.38
C GLY A 131 5.10 -6.97 -0.15
N PRO A 132 5.95 -7.75 -0.82
CA PRO A 132 5.92 -7.92 -2.27
C PRO A 132 4.53 -8.35 -2.76
N GLY A 133 4.13 -7.86 -3.93
CA GLY A 133 2.80 -8.09 -4.50
C GLY A 133 1.69 -7.19 -3.92
N GLN A 134 2.00 -6.33 -2.95
CA GLN A 134 1.07 -5.33 -2.41
C GLN A 134 1.40 -3.94 -2.94
N LEU A 135 0.47 -3.30 -3.65
CA LEU A 135 0.64 -1.93 -4.10
C LEU A 135 0.29 -0.96 -2.95
N VAL A 136 1.26 -0.16 -2.53
CA VAL A 136 1.10 0.83 -1.47
C VAL A 136 1.15 2.22 -2.08
N MET A 137 0.09 2.99 -1.88
CA MET A 137 -0.02 4.37 -2.33
C MET A 137 -0.07 5.30 -1.13
N TYR A 138 0.81 6.31 -1.14
CA TYR A 138 0.89 7.37 -0.15
C TYR A 138 0.51 8.72 -0.78
N PRO A 139 -0.78 9.10 -0.80
CA PRO A 139 -1.19 10.42 -1.24
C PRO A 139 -0.93 11.47 -0.15
N ILE A 140 -0.13 12.46 -0.50
CA ILE A 140 0.21 13.63 0.29
C ILE A 140 -0.53 14.81 -0.32
N ILE A 141 -1.75 15.01 0.16
CA ILE A 141 -2.74 15.94 -0.40
C ILE A 141 -2.99 17.07 0.58
N ASN A 142 -3.04 18.30 0.06
CA ASN A 142 -3.50 19.46 0.82
C ASN A 142 -5.03 19.52 0.80
N LEU A 143 -5.68 19.07 1.87
CA LEU A 143 -7.15 19.01 1.95
C LEU A 143 -7.83 20.39 1.87
N ARG A 144 -7.11 21.50 2.07
CA ARG A 144 -7.64 22.86 1.84
C ARG A 144 -7.98 23.12 0.37
N ASN A 145 -7.26 22.46 -0.54
CA ASN A 145 -7.47 22.55 -1.98
C ASN A 145 -8.61 21.64 -2.47
N HIS A 146 -9.10 20.76 -1.59
CA HIS A 146 -10.13 19.77 -1.85
C HIS A 146 -11.30 20.00 -0.90
N LYS A 147 -11.42 19.16 0.13
CA LYS A 147 -12.39 19.29 1.21
C LYS A 147 -11.68 19.02 2.53
N MET A 148 -11.77 19.95 3.49
CA MET A 148 -11.24 19.81 4.85
C MET A 148 -12.10 18.85 5.69
N ASP A 149 -12.16 17.58 5.27
CA ASP A 149 -12.99 16.55 5.85
C ASP A 149 -12.28 15.19 5.71
N LEU A 150 -11.89 14.63 6.85
CA LEU A 150 -11.14 13.37 6.92
C LEU A 150 -12.00 12.16 6.53
N HIS A 151 -13.31 12.20 6.83
CA HIS A 151 -14.22 11.13 6.45
C HIS A 151 -14.40 11.12 4.94
N TRP A 152 -14.60 12.30 4.33
CA TRP A 152 -14.62 12.42 2.87
C TRP A 152 -13.33 11.89 2.24
N TYR A 153 -12.17 12.26 2.78
CA TYR A 153 -10.88 11.81 2.24
C TYR A 153 -10.72 10.29 2.32
N LEU A 154 -11.05 9.68 3.47
CA LEU A 154 -11.05 8.23 3.63
C LEU A 154 -12.00 7.55 2.64
N ARG A 155 -13.24 8.04 2.51
CA ARG A 155 -14.22 7.50 1.55
C ARG A 155 -13.74 7.63 0.11
N LYS A 156 -13.00 8.68 -0.22
CA LYS A 156 -12.38 8.88 -1.55
C LYS A 156 -11.26 7.87 -1.81
N LEU A 157 -10.40 7.56 -0.84
CA LEU A 157 -9.40 6.50 -0.99
C LEU A 157 -10.05 5.12 -1.17
N GLU A 158 -11.12 4.83 -0.42
CA GLU A 158 -11.92 3.60 -0.64
C GLU A 158 -12.53 3.57 -2.05
N GLU A 159 -13.01 4.72 -2.54
CA GLU A 159 -13.60 4.83 -3.88
C GLU A 159 -12.57 4.52 -4.97
N VAL A 160 -11.35 5.02 -4.84
CA VAL A 160 -10.25 4.72 -5.77
C VAL A 160 -10.09 3.21 -5.91
N VAL A 161 -9.98 2.48 -4.80
CA VAL A 161 -9.77 1.03 -4.84
C VAL A 161 -11.00 0.28 -5.36
N ILE A 162 -12.22 0.69 -4.97
CA ILE A 162 -13.46 0.09 -5.50
C ILE A 162 -13.51 0.24 -7.02
N ARG A 163 -13.20 1.43 -7.54
CA ARG A 163 -13.16 1.67 -8.99
C ARG A 163 -12.10 0.83 -9.67
N VAL A 164 -10.89 0.70 -9.11
CA VAL A 164 -9.83 -0.19 -9.64
C VAL A 164 -10.33 -1.63 -9.76
N LEU A 165 -10.88 -2.18 -8.67
CA LEU A 165 -11.37 -3.56 -8.63
C LEU A 165 -12.47 -3.78 -9.67
N SER A 166 -13.39 -2.82 -9.81
CA SER A 166 -14.47 -2.88 -10.78
C SER A 166 -13.99 -2.73 -12.23
N SER A 167 -13.17 -1.74 -12.54
CA SER A 167 -12.80 -1.41 -13.93
C SER A 167 -11.73 -2.32 -14.50
N ALA A 168 -10.76 -2.73 -13.69
CA ALA A 168 -9.61 -3.50 -14.16
C ALA A 168 -9.80 -5.01 -14.01
N PHE A 169 -10.59 -5.44 -13.02
CA PHE A 169 -10.73 -6.86 -12.65
C PHE A 169 -12.19 -7.33 -12.65
N SER A 170 -13.16 -6.45 -12.92
CA SER A 170 -14.58 -6.76 -12.82
C SER A 170 -15.01 -7.31 -11.46
N ILE A 171 -14.27 -6.98 -10.40
CA ILE A 171 -14.51 -7.42 -9.03
C ILE A 171 -15.45 -6.43 -8.34
N ASN A 172 -16.60 -6.92 -7.86
CA ASN A 172 -17.52 -6.11 -7.07
C ASN A 172 -17.04 -6.01 -5.61
N ALA A 173 -16.55 -4.82 -5.24
CA ALA A 173 -16.06 -4.53 -3.91
C ALA A 173 -16.91 -3.44 -3.23
N SER A 174 -16.95 -3.48 -1.91
CA SER A 174 -17.76 -2.55 -1.11
C SER A 174 -17.01 -2.02 0.10
N ARG A 175 -17.60 -0.99 0.69
CA ARG A 175 -17.28 -0.54 2.04
C ARG A 175 -18.09 -1.37 3.03
N LEU A 176 -17.58 -1.50 4.25
CA LEU A 176 -18.33 -2.05 5.36
C LEU A 176 -18.42 -1.01 6.46
N ASP A 177 -19.62 -0.83 7.01
CA ASP A 177 -19.84 0.18 8.03
C ASP A 177 -19.02 -0.13 9.30
N GLY A 178 -18.44 0.91 9.90
CA GLY A 178 -17.49 0.80 11.01
C GLY A 178 -16.12 0.19 10.68
N LEU A 179 -15.91 -0.33 9.46
CA LEU A 179 -14.74 -1.12 9.10
C LEU A 179 -13.95 -0.53 7.92
N THR A 180 -13.02 0.37 8.23
CA THR A 180 -12.18 1.05 7.24
C THR A 180 -11.43 0.08 6.33
N GLY A 181 -11.47 0.37 5.03
CA GLY A 181 -10.85 -0.42 3.97
C GLY A 181 -11.86 -0.87 2.93
N VAL A 182 -11.38 -1.62 1.93
CA VAL A 182 -12.21 -2.14 0.85
C VAL A 182 -12.29 -3.66 0.94
N TRP A 183 -13.51 -4.17 0.75
CA TRP A 183 -13.90 -5.53 1.07
C TRP A 183 -14.58 -6.20 -0.11
N VAL A 184 -14.37 -7.52 -0.25
CA VAL A 184 -15.11 -8.40 -1.15
C VAL A 184 -15.65 -9.54 -0.31
N GLY A 185 -16.98 -9.56 -0.12
CA GLY A 185 -17.61 -10.41 0.90
C GLY A 185 -17.01 -10.16 2.29
N ASN A 186 -16.42 -11.21 2.89
CA ASN A 186 -15.76 -11.13 4.20
C ASN A 186 -14.23 -10.97 4.13
N LYS A 187 -13.65 -10.77 2.94
CA LYS A 187 -12.21 -10.61 2.74
C LYS A 187 -11.86 -9.12 2.56
N LYS A 188 -10.95 -8.58 3.39
CA LYS A 188 -10.37 -7.24 3.19
C LYS A 188 -9.31 -7.30 2.10
N VAL A 189 -9.49 -6.55 1.03
CA VAL A 189 -8.57 -6.53 -0.14
C VAL A 189 -7.66 -5.32 -0.10
N ALA A 190 -8.11 -4.22 0.51
CA ALA A 190 -7.24 -3.06 0.75
C ALA A 190 -7.40 -2.49 2.16
N ALA A 191 -6.26 -2.21 2.79
CA ALA A 191 -6.18 -1.48 4.04
C ALA A 191 -6.03 0.01 3.75
N ILE A 192 -6.66 0.86 4.57
CA ILE A 192 -6.53 2.31 4.49
C ILE A 192 -6.24 2.83 5.89
N GLY A 193 -5.14 3.56 6.02
CA GLY A 193 -4.68 4.15 7.26
C GLY A 193 -3.92 5.43 6.95
N ILE A 194 -4.42 6.55 7.45
CA ILE A 194 -3.91 7.89 7.15
C ILE A 194 -3.47 8.61 8.41
N ARG A 195 -2.66 9.65 8.24
CA ARG A 195 -2.45 10.71 9.23
C ARG A 195 -2.55 12.06 8.52
N VAL A 196 -2.92 13.10 9.28
CA VAL A 196 -3.03 14.46 8.76
C VAL A 196 -2.32 15.44 9.68
N SER A 197 -1.42 16.26 9.13
CA SER A 197 -0.75 17.36 9.84
C SER A 197 -1.06 18.67 9.14
N LYS A 198 -1.62 19.66 9.85
CA LYS A 198 -2.06 20.94 9.27
C LYS A 198 -2.83 20.76 7.93
N TRP A 199 -3.79 19.85 7.86
CA TRP A 199 -4.55 19.50 6.63
C TRP A 199 -3.73 18.94 5.45
N MET A 200 -2.48 18.56 5.68
CA MET A 200 -1.65 17.77 4.75
C MET A 200 -1.71 16.30 5.13
N THR A 201 -2.11 15.44 4.20
CA THR A 201 -2.25 13.99 4.44
C THR A 201 -0.91 13.27 4.28
N PHE A 202 -0.75 12.11 4.90
CA PHE A 202 0.28 11.11 4.59
C PHE A 202 -0.14 9.74 5.14
N HIS A 203 0.69 8.72 4.90
CA HIS A 203 0.26 7.33 4.76
C HIS A 203 -0.78 7.22 3.64
N GLY A 204 -1.71 6.27 3.67
CA GLY A 204 -2.62 6.09 2.54
C GLY A 204 -3.29 4.72 2.52
N LEU A 205 -3.16 4.04 1.39
CA LEU A 205 -3.80 2.76 1.11
C LEU A 205 -2.78 1.69 0.70
N ALA A 206 -3.13 0.44 0.96
CA ALA A 206 -2.38 -0.73 0.56
C ALA A 206 -3.33 -1.76 -0.04
N LEU A 207 -3.20 -2.01 -1.34
CA LEU A 207 -4.00 -2.96 -2.12
C LEU A 207 -3.24 -4.28 -2.26
N ASN A 208 -3.84 -5.37 -1.77
CA ASN A 208 -3.29 -6.70 -1.96
C ASN A 208 -3.56 -7.17 -3.39
N VAL A 209 -2.54 -7.22 -4.26
CA VAL A 209 -2.70 -7.66 -5.64
C VAL A 209 -2.34 -9.14 -5.75
N THR A 210 -1.05 -9.44 -5.64
CA THR A 210 -0.48 -10.80 -5.64
C THR A 210 0.21 -11.11 -4.31
N THR A 211 -0.08 -10.30 -3.29
CA THR A 211 0.51 -10.39 -1.94
C THR A 211 0.37 -11.78 -1.36
N ASP A 212 1.46 -12.31 -0.81
CA ASP A 212 1.40 -13.49 0.05
C ASP A 212 0.68 -13.14 1.35
N LEU A 213 -0.49 -13.74 1.54
CA LEU A 213 -1.36 -13.46 2.68
C LEU A 213 -0.94 -14.22 3.94
N ALA A 214 0.02 -15.15 3.87
CA ALA A 214 0.45 -15.95 5.03
C ALA A 214 0.95 -15.09 6.19
N ALA A 215 1.60 -13.95 5.90
CA ALA A 215 2.07 -13.01 6.92
C ALA A 215 0.92 -12.39 7.74
N PHE A 216 -0.29 -12.29 7.20
CA PHE A 216 -1.44 -11.80 7.97
C PHE A 216 -1.87 -12.77 9.08
N ASN A 217 -1.50 -14.06 9.02
CA ASN A 217 -1.80 -15.03 10.08
C ASN A 217 -1.02 -14.75 11.39
N SER A 218 0.10 -14.03 11.28
CA SER A 218 0.92 -13.63 12.42
C SER A 218 0.37 -12.40 13.17
N ILE A 219 -0.73 -11.82 12.71
CA ILE A 219 -1.35 -10.63 13.30
C ILE A 219 -2.87 -10.79 13.40
N VAL A 220 -3.51 -9.97 14.21
CA VAL A 220 -4.97 -9.80 14.26
C VAL A 220 -5.30 -8.45 13.61
N PRO A 221 -5.52 -8.40 12.28
CA PRO A 221 -5.74 -7.14 11.59
C PRO A 221 -7.10 -6.54 11.98
N CYS A 222 -7.09 -5.27 12.39
CA CYS A 222 -8.29 -4.52 12.76
C CYS A 222 -9.12 -5.17 13.90
N GLY A 223 -8.50 -5.98 14.75
CA GLY A 223 -9.12 -6.51 15.99
C GLY A 223 -10.24 -7.52 15.74
N ILE A 224 -10.49 -7.87 14.47
CA ILE A 224 -11.63 -8.69 14.05
C ILE A 224 -11.14 -10.06 13.65
N ARG A 225 -11.36 -11.04 14.53
CA ARG A 225 -10.96 -12.43 14.29
C ARG A 225 -11.84 -13.16 13.27
N ASN A 226 -13.04 -12.65 12.98
CA ASN A 226 -14.04 -13.32 12.15
C ASN A 226 -14.06 -12.86 10.68
N ARG A 227 -13.04 -12.12 10.23
CA ARG A 227 -12.96 -11.64 8.84
C ARG A 227 -11.58 -11.92 8.25
N GLY A 228 -11.57 -12.31 6.98
CA GLY A 228 -10.34 -12.68 6.28
C GLY A 228 -9.67 -11.50 5.61
N VAL A 229 -8.45 -11.74 5.13
CA VAL A 229 -7.75 -10.88 4.17
C VAL A 229 -7.81 -11.56 2.81
N GLY A 230 -7.90 -10.77 1.74
CA GLY A 230 -7.90 -11.25 0.37
C GLY A 230 -6.91 -10.49 -0.49
N SER A 231 -6.68 -10.99 -1.70
CA SER A 231 -5.89 -10.36 -2.75
C SER A 231 -6.63 -10.43 -4.08
N VAL A 232 -6.29 -9.56 -5.02
CA VAL A 232 -6.85 -9.58 -6.39
C VAL A 232 -6.66 -10.95 -7.04
N LYS A 233 -5.44 -11.49 -6.98
CA LYS A 233 -5.09 -12.82 -7.51
C LYS A 233 -5.99 -13.91 -6.92
N GLY A 234 -6.07 -13.98 -5.60
CA GLY A 234 -6.89 -15.00 -4.93
C GLY A 234 -8.38 -14.88 -5.27
N LEU A 235 -8.91 -13.66 -5.45
CA LEU A 235 -10.30 -13.47 -5.84
C LEU A 235 -10.60 -13.87 -7.29
N ILE A 236 -9.63 -13.72 -8.19
CA ILE A 236 -9.72 -14.19 -9.57
C ILE A 236 -9.70 -15.73 -9.59
N GLU A 237 -8.74 -16.33 -8.88
CA GLU A 237 -8.60 -17.80 -8.78
C GLU A 237 -9.81 -18.47 -8.14
N ASP A 238 -10.45 -17.81 -7.16
CA ASP A 238 -11.67 -18.29 -6.50
C ASP A 238 -12.91 -18.25 -7.43
N GLY A 239 -12.83 -17.61 -8.61
CA GLY A 239 -13.92 -17.53 -9.60
C GLY A 239 -15.19 -16.78 -9.15
N GLY A 240 -15.17 -16.18 -7.95
CA GLY A 240 -16.39 -15.82 -7.22
C GLY A 240 -17.09 -14.53 -7.67
N HIS A 241 -16.37 -13.58 -8.27
CA HIS A 241 -16.91 -12.22 -8.49
C HIS A 241 -16.33 -11.51 -9.72
N VAL A 242 -15.91 -12.24 -10.75
CA VAL A 242 -15.34 -11.68 -11.98
C VAL A 242 -16.37 -11.76 -13.11
N ASN A 243 -16.65 -10.65 -13.78
CA ASN A 243 -17.46 -10.65 -15.00
C ASN A 243 -16.67 -11.38 -16.11
N ARG A 244 -17.25 -12.44 -16.70
CA ARG A 244 -16.53 -13.50 -17.47
C ARG A 244 -15.94 -13.07 -18.82
N ASP A 245 -15.97 -11.79 -19.16
CA ASP A 245 -15.56 -11.30 -20.48
C ASP A 245 -14.02 -11.19 -20.63
N VAL A 246 -13.25 -11.37 -19.55
CA VAL A 246 -11.78 -11.29 -19.55
C VAL A 246 -11.18 -12.56 -18.94
N CYS A 247 -10.33 -13.25 -19.70
CA CYS A 247 -9.65 -14.48 -19.26
C CYS A 247 -8.42 -14.11 -18.41
N TYR A 248 -8.65 -13.85 -17.12
CA TYR A 248 -7.57 -13.53 -16.17
C TYR A 248 -6.73 -14.77 -15.77
N ASP A 249 -7.23 -16.00 -16.02
CA ASP A 249 -6.62 -17.28 -15.63
C ASP A 249 -5.23 -17.56 -16.26
N LYS A 250 -4.77 -16.68 -17.17
CA LYS A 250 -3.46 -16.77 -17.84
C LYS A 250 -2.49 -15.67 -17.46
N LEU A 251 -2.87 -14.75 -16.58
CA LEU A 251 -2.00 -13.64 -16.18
C LEU A 251 -1.02 -14.08 -15.11
N ASP A 252 0.25 -13.72 -15.28
CA ASP A 252 1.23 -13.85 -14.22
C ASP A 252 1.14 -12.71 -13.18
N ASP A 253 1.87 -12.85 -12.08
CA ASP A 253 1.84 -11.89 -10.98
C ASP A 253 2.31 -10.49 -11.40
N LEU A 254 3.22 -10.40 -12.39
CA LEU A 254 3.71 -9.11 -12.89
C LEU A 254 2.63 -8.42 -13.71
N GLN A 255 1.92 -9.15 -14.57
CA GLN A 255 0.83 -8.61 -15.36
C GLN A 255 -0.32 -8.12 -14.48
N LEU A 256 -0.67 -8.86 -13.42
CA LEU A 256 -1.67 -8.43 -12.45
C LEU A 256 -1.24 -7.14 -11.72
N LEU A 257 0.03 -7.04 -11.33
CA LEU A 257 0.60 -5.84 -10.72
C LEU A 257 0.58 -4.64 -11.68
N ASP A 258 0.99 -4.82 -12.93
CA ASP A 258 1.01 -3.76 -13.95
C ASP A 258 -0.42 -3.25 -14.22
N ILE A 259 -1.41 -4.14 -14.36
CA ILE A 259 -2.82 -3.75 -14.55
C ILE A 259 -3.36 -3.00 -13.32
N ALA A 260 -3.09 -3.51 -12.11
CA ALA A 260 -3.52 -2.86 -10.88
C ALA A 260 -2.87 -1.48 -10.71
N HIS A 261 -1.59 -1.36 -11.03
CA HIS A 261 -0.83 -0.12 -10.99
C HIS A 261 -1.42 0.95 -11.92
N GLU A 262 -1.58 0.63 -13.21
CA GLU A 262 -2.10 1.56 -14.20
C GLU A 262 -3.51 2.03 -13.82
N SER A 263 -4.37 1.09 -13.40
CA SER A 263 -5.71 1.41 -12.96
C SER A 263 -5.69 2.26 -11.68
N LEU A 264 -4.81 1.98 -10.73
CA LEU A 264 -4.76 2.71 -9.46
C LEU A 264 -4.38 4.18 -9.66
N LEU A 265 -3.37 4.48 -10.49
CA LEU A 265 -3.01 5.85 -10.83
C LEU A 265 -4.11 6.58 -11.60
N LYS A 266 -4.76 5.89 -12.56
CA LYS A 266 -5.88 6.43 -13.33
C LYS A 266 -7.06 6.79 -12.42
N GLU A 267 -7.52 5.84 -11.60
CA GLU A 267 -8.67 6.04 -10.74
C GLU A 267 -8.38 7.06 -9.63
N PHE A 268 -7.14 7.10 -9.11
CA PHE A 268 -6.70 8.15 -8.19
C PHE A 268 -6.77 9.55 -8.84
N SER A 269 -6.24 9.69 -10.05
CA SER A 269 -6.31 10.93 -10.85
C SER A 269 -7.75 11.38 -11.05
N GLU A 270 -8.66 10.48 -11.42
CA GLU A 270 -10.07 10.83 -11.64
C GLU A 270 -10.81 11.19 -10.37
N VAL A 271 -10.66 10.39 -9.29
CA VAL A 271 -11.41 10.57 -8.04
C VAL A 271 -11.06 11.88 -7.34
N PHE A 272 -9.79 12.29 -7.44
CA PHE A 272 -9.24 13.53 -6.85
C PHE A 272 -9.08 14.67 -7.86
N GLN A 273 -9.41 14.45 -9.14
CA GLN A 273 -9.32 15.45 -10.22
C GLN A 273 -7.89 16.02 -10.38
N LEU A 274 -6.91 15.13 -10.39
CA LEU A 274 -5.49 15.45 -10.43
C LEU A 274 -4.88 15.20 -11.81
N GLN A 275 -3.99 16.07 -12.23
CA GLN A 275 -3.07 15.86 -13.34
C GLN A 275 -1.79 15.25 -12.79
N ILE A 276 -1.54 14.00 -13.13
CA ILE A 276 -0.39 13.23 -12.63
C ILE A 276 0.87 13.57 -13.43
N GLU A 277 1.88 14.10 -12.76
CA GLU A 277 3.17 14.49 -13.34
C GLU A 277 4.29 13.64 -12.73
N LYS A 278 4.82 12.68 -13.50
CA LYS A 278 5.88 11.78 -13.03
C LYS A 278 7.15 12.56 -12.67
N GLN A 279 7.72 12.23 -11.52
CA GLN A 279 8.95 12.82 -10.99
C GLN A 279 10.06 11.77 -10.89
N THR A 280 11.31 12.24 -10.85
CA THR A 280 12.48 11.39 -10.62
C THR A 280 12.69 11.17 -9.12
N VAL A 281 13.04 9.94 -8.75
CA VAL A 281 13.24 9.50 -7.36
C VAL A 281 14.38 10.26 -6.68
N PHE A 282 15.38 10.72 -7.44
CA PHE A 282 16.48 11.54 -6.91
C PHE A 282 16.00 12.74 -6.10
N LYS A 283 14.83 13.33 -6.42
CA LYS A 283 14.25 14.43 -5.64
C LYS A 283 13.82 14.03 -4.22
N LEU A 284 13.63 12.73 -3.95
CA LEU A 284 13.33 12.19 -2.62
C LEU A 284 14.60 11.92 -1.79
N GLU A 285 15.76 11.85 -2.44
CA GLU A 285 17.03 11.48 -1.79
C GLU A 285 17.91 12.69 -1.43
N CYS A 286 17.47 13.89 -1.80
CA CYS A 286 18.13 15.16 -1.48
C CYS A 286 17.73 15.72 -0.11
#